data_AF-A0A060WMM2-F1
#
_entry.id   AF-A0A060WMM2-F1
#
_cell.length_a   1.000
_cell.length_b   1.000
_cell.length_c   1.000
_cell.angle_alpha   90.00
_cell.angle_beta   90.00
_cell.angle_gamma   90.00
#
_symmetry.space_group_name_H-M   'P 1'
#
loop_
_entity.id
_entity.type
_entity.pdbx_description
1 polymer ?
#
loop_
_entity_poly.entity_id
_entity_poly.type
_entity_poly.pdbx_seq_one_letter_code
_entity_poly.pdbx_strand_id
1 'polypeptide(L)'
;MLHMLFKYIAHSELQRSRQDQRKTQGCTMFSAAQSSKSEFLDKARQAREERKGYKARDRAATLIQALVRRFLCRCRLQKQIRKEVDDLFQDAGTTKRNALSIFKIAQKLLFIFCQDDKLRFEKLCRYILGSMDVENEPKVWYVSLALSKDLTIPWIKQIKDLLWISCQFLKKLKPDIMQDNKLVTLYLTMLVTFTDTSTWKIVRGKGEALRPALTRICENIMGHLNQKGFYSILQILLTNGLARSRPSLTKGTLTAVFTLALRPVIAAHFSDNLLRSLLIHIMSVPAVVSHIYTITPECMTTIQTHDLLRKFILFLSCEEQCVDICVCLEGSHTLCLLGNLIHLGYLNEKVLEEEANHFVTELTDMLSYCQRYVSQKKSNLTHWHPVLGWFSQTVDYGSVRHPHSLITDRFVLSCRLLWLLSFQNQVSMTLGAKQHKPIWDWAMKWDLN
;
A
#
# COMPACT_ATOMS: atom_id res chain seq x y z
N MET A 1 -23.67 8.81 -14.72
CA MET A 1 -23.60 10.22 -15.18
C MET A 1 -24.82 10.59 -16.03
N LEU A 2 -25.15 9.84 -17.09
CA LEU A 2 -26.43 9.94 -17.82
C LEU A 2 -27.67 9.86 -16.89
N HIS A 3 -27.61 9.00 -15.88
CA HIS A 3 -28.68 8.86 -14.87
C HIS A 3 -28.85 10.10 -13.96
N MET A 4 -27.78 10.86 -13.70
CA MET A 4 -27.88 12.12 -12.95
C MET A 4 -28.41 13.26 -13.83
N LEU A 5 -28.06 13.26 -15.12
CA LEU A 5 -28.65 14.17 -16.13
C LEU A 5 -30.15 13.94 -16.27
N PHE A 6 -30.60 12.68 -16.32
CA PHE A 6 -32.03 12.35 -16.35
C PHE A 6 -32.77 12.80 -15.09
N LYS A 7 -32.19 12.59 -13.89
CA LYS A 7 -32.79 13.06 -12.64
C LYS A 7 -32.89 14.58 -12.55
N TYR A 8 -31.88 15.31 -13.04
CA TYR A 8 -31.90 16.77 -13.02
C TYR A 8 -32.93 17.36 -13.99
N ILE A 9 -33.07 16.76 -15.19
CA ILE A 9 -34.08 17.16 -16.17
C ILE A 9 -35.48 16.85 -15.65
N ALA A 10 -35.72 15.65 -15.11
CA ALA A 10 -37.02 15.27 -14.53
C ALA A 10 -37.42 16.15 -13.33
N HIS A 11 -36.48 16.51 -12.46
CA HIS A 11 -36.75 17.39 -11.33
C HIS A 11 -37.06 18.83 -11.78
N SER A 12 -36.47 19.30 -12.89
CA SER A 12 -36.73 20.62 -13.45
C SER A 12 -38.11 20.74 -14.12
N GLU A 13 -38.63 19.65 -14.69
CA GLU A 13 -39.98 19.58 -15.28
C GLU A 13 -41.08 19.45 -14.21
N LEU A 14 -40.83 18.69 -13.14
CA LEU A 14 -41.75 18.54 -12.00
C LEU A 14 -41.95 19.84 -11.21
N GLN A 15 -40.94 20.71 -11.13
CA GLN A 15 -41.09 22.01 -10.47
C GLN A 15 -41.85 23.03 -11.33
N ARG A 16 -41.77 22.95 -12.67
CA ARG A 16 -42.60 23.77 -13.55
C ARG A 16 -44.08 23.42 -13.45
N SER A 17 -44.41 22.13 -13.42
CA SER A 17 -45.81 21.67 -13.35
C SER A 17 -46.52 22.07 -12.03
N ARG A 18 -45.78 22.12 -10.90
CA ARG A 18 -46.35 22.56 -9.60
C ARG A 18 -46.57 24.08 -9.49
N GLN A 19 -45.91 24.89 -10.32
CA GLN A 19 -46.01 26.34 -10.26
C GLN A 19 -47.22 26.87 -11.05
N ASP A 20 -47.67 26.13 -12.06
CA ASP A 20 -48.87 26.46 -12.85
C ASP A 20 -50.19 26.11 -12.14
N GLN A 21 -50.21 25.15 -11.20
CA GLN A 21 -51.43 24.76 -10.47
C GLN A 21 -51.87 25.73 -9.35
N ARG A 22 -51.05 26.72 -8.96
CA ARG A 22 -51.36 27.64 -7.84
C ARG A 22 -51.99 28.98 -8.24
N LYS A 23 -52.21 29.26 -9.53
CA LYS A 23 -52.75 30.56 -10.01
C LYS A 23 -54.28 30.59 -10.23
N THR A 24 -55.01 29.51 -9.92
CA THR A 24 -56.42 29.35 -10.33
C THR A 24 -57.46 29.43 -9.20
N GLN A 25 -57.22 30.20 -8.13
CA GLN A 25 -58.27 30.50 -7.16
C GLN A 25 -58.24 31.97 -6.72
N GLY A 26 -59.31 32.70 -7.11
CA GLY A 26 -59.71 33.97 -6.52
C GLY A 26 -59.84 35.13 -7.52
N CYS A 27 -60.99 35.25 -8.19
CA CYS A 27 -61.43 36.55 -8.69
C CYS A 27 -62.95 36.58 -8.92
N THR A 28 -63.67 37.45 -8.22
CA THR A 28 -65.01 37.91 -8.64
C THR A 28 -65.16 39.41 -8.42
N MET A 29 -65.54 40.07 -9.53
CA MET A 29 -66.17 41.39 -9.71
C MET A 29 -65.36 42.64 -9.35
N PHE A 30 -64.78 43.30 -10.36
CA PHE A 30 -64.91 44.75 -10.61
C PHE A 30 -64.49 45.12 -12.06
N SER A 31 -65.38 45.82 -12.77
CA SER A 31 -65.09 46.83 -13.82
C SER A 31 -64.56 46.40 -15.21
N ALA A 32 -65.44 46.47 -16.22
CA ALA A 32 -65.19 46.19 -17.64
C ALA A 32 -64.12 47.08 -18.34
N ALA A 33 -63.58 48.12 -17.66
CA ALA A 33 -62.43 48.89 -18.15
C ALA A 33 -61.08 48.37 -17.60
N GLN A 34 -61.10 47.56 -16.52
CA GLN A 34 -59.91 46.87 -16.00
C GLN A 34 -59.62 45.57 -16.75
N SER A 35 -60.60 44.96 -17.44
CA SER A 35 -60.39 43.70 -18.15
C SER A 35 -59.35 43.86 -19.28
N SER A 36 -59.43 44.90 -20.11
CA SER A 36 -58.46 45.10 -21.20
C SER A 36 -57.04 45.39 -20.69
N LYS A 37 -56.92 46.14 -19.59
CA LYS A 37 -55.63 46.42 -18.94
C LYS A 37 -55.06 45.16 -18.26
N SER A 38 -55.90 44.36 -17.61
CA SER A 38 -55.49 43.10 -16.99
C SER A 38 -55.09 42.06 -18.03
N GLU A 39 -55.85 41.92 -19.12
CA GLU A 39 -55.52 41.06 -20.26
C GLU A 39 -54.25 41.50 -20.97
N PHE A 40 -54.03 42.82 -21.12
CA PHE A 40 -52.79 43.35 -21.66
C PHE A 40 -51.59 43.05 -20.75
N LEU A 41 -51.74 43.22 -19.43
CA LEU A 41 -50.70 42.91 -18.45
C LEU A 41 -50.41 41.40 -18.39
N ASP A 42 -51.41 40.54 -18.49
CA ASP A 42 -51.25 39.10 -18.52
C ASP A 42 -50.62 38.62 -19.83
N LYS A 43 -51.01 39.17 -20.98
CA LYS A 43 -50.30 38.92 -22.26
C LYS A 43 -48.84 39.36 -22.18
N ALA A 44 -48.55 40.51 -21.58
CA ALA A 44 -47.17 40.98 -21.39
C ALA A 44 -46.39 40.08 -20.41
N ARG A 45 -47.03 39.55 -19.37
CA ARG A 45 -46.44 38.60 -18.41
C ARG A 45 -46.15 37.26 -19.07
N GLN A 46 -47.09 36.71 -19.81
CA GLN A 46 -46.94 35.45 -20.55
C GLN A 46 -45.82 35.57 -21.58
N ALA A 47 -45.78 36.66 -22.36
CA ALA A 47 -44.68 36.92 -23.29
C ALA A 47 -43.31 37.03 -22.59
N ARG A 48 -43.24 37.56 -21.35
CA ARG A 48 -41.99 37.57 -20.56
C ARG A 48 -41.61 36.18 -20.06
N GLU A 49 -42.57 35.40 -19.59
CA GLU A 49 -42.36 34.02 -19.13
C GLU A 49 -41.93 33.11 -20.29
N GLU A 50 -42.53 33.25 -21.47
CA GLU A 50 -42.11 32.57 -22.70
C GLU A 50 -40.68 32.95 -23.08
N ARG A 51 -40.34 34.24 -23.15
CA ARG A 51 -38.97 34.70 -23.42
C ARG A 51 -37.97 34.14 -22.40
N LYS A 52 -38.34 34.08 -21.12
CA LYS A 52 -37.53 33.46 -20.06
C LYS A 52 -37.36 31.95 -20.28
N GLY A 53 -38.42 31.27 -20.69
CA GLY A 53 -38.43 29.86 -21.07
C GLY A 53 -37.52 29.55 -22.25
N TYR A 54 -37.60 30.33 -23.33
CA TYR A 54 -36.71 30.23 -24.50
C TYR A 54 -35.24 30.45 -24.11
N LYS A 55 -34.93 31.52 -23.35
CA LYS A 55 -33.57 31.77 -22.84
C LYS A 55 -33.05 30.67 -21.93
N ALA A 56 -33.92 29.98 -21.19
CA ALA A 56 -33.53 28.85 -20.35
C ALA A 56 -33.22 27.60 -21.21
N ARG A 57 -34.04 27.31 -22.22
CA ARG A 57 -33.83 26.21 -23.17
C ARG A 57 -32.54 26.41 -23.96
N ASP A 58 -32.28 27.61 -24.46
CA ASP A 58 -31.08 27.94 -25.24
C ASP A 58 -29.79 27.83 -24.39
N ARG A 59 -29.83 28.30 -23.15
CA ARG A 59 -28.73 28.12 -22.19
C ARG A 59 -28.48 26.64 -21.88
N ALA A 60 -29.54 25.86 -21.65
CA ALA A 60 -29.43 24.43 -21.41
C ALA A 60 -28.82 23.70 -22.63
N ALA A 61 -29.29 24.01 -23.84
CA ALA A 61 -28.75 23.46 -25.08
C ALA A 61 -27.26 23.77 -25.23
N THR A 62 -26.85 25.03 -25.02
CA THR A 62 -25.45 25.46 -25.07
C THR A 62 -24.59 24.70 -24.07
N LEU A 63 -25.05 24.53 -22.83
CA LEU A 63 -24.32 23.79 -21.79
C LEU A 63 -24.16 22.30 -22.16
N ILE A 64 -25.23 21.66 -22.67
CA ILE A 64 -25.18 20.26 -23.11
C ILE A 64 -24.19 20.12 -24.26
N GLN A 65 -24.27 20.98 -25.28
CA GLN A 65 -23.35 20.96 -26.42
C GLN A 65 -21.89 21.16 -26.00
N ALA A 66 -21.62 22.10 -25.09
CA ALA A 66 -20.28 22.34 -24.58
C ALA A 66 -19.73 21.12 -23.81
N LEU A 67 -20.56 20.49 -22.97
CA LEU A 67 -20.20 19.26 -22.24
C LEU A 67 -19.91 18.10 -23.20
N VAL A 68 -20.75 17.89 -24.22
CA VAL A 68 -20.55 16.85 -25.22
C VAL A 68 -19.28 17.09 -26.03
N ARG A 69 -19.04 18.31 -26.51
CA ARG A 69 -17.80 18.67 -27.24
C ARG A 69 -16.56 18.45 -26.37
N ARG A 70 -16.60 18.84 -25.09
CA ARG A 70 -15.51 18.60 -24.13
C ARG A 70 -15.26 17.12 -23.92
N PHE A 71 -16.32 16.32 -23.76
CA PHE A 71 -16.21 14.87 -23.58
C PHE A 71 -15.59 14.20 -24.82
N LEU A 72 -16.10 14.50 -26.02
CA LEU A 72 -15.58 13.96 -27.27
C LEU A 72 -14.11 14.35 -27.51
N CYS A 73 -13.74 15.60 -27.21
CA CYS A 73 -12.36 16.06 -27.29
C CYS A 73 -11.43 15.26 -26.36
N ARG A 74 -11.82 15.08 -25.09
CA ARG A 74 -11.06 14.25 -24.13
C ARG A 74 -10.93 12.81 -24.60
N CYS A 75 -12.00 12.21 -25.12
CA CYS A 75 -11.96 10.85 -25.66
C CYS A 75 -11.03 10.72 -26.86
N ARG A 76 -11.04 11.69 -27.78
CA ARG A 76 -10.12 11.72 -28.94
C ARG A 76 -8.67 11.85 -28.49
N LEU A 77 -8.38 12.77 -27.59
CA LEU A 77 -7.03 12.97 -27.03
C LEU A 77 -6.54 11.70 -26.33
N GLN A 78 -7.36 11.07 -25.49
CA GLN A 78 -7.00 9.82 -24.82
C GLN A 78 -6.71 8.68 -25.81
N LYS A 79 -7.54 8.54 -26.86
CA LYS A 79 -7.31 7.54 -27.92
C LYS A 79 -6.02 7.81 -28.68
N GLN A 80 -5.75 9.06 -29.05
CA GLN A 80 -4.52 9.45 -29.74
C GLN A 80 -3.29 9.15 -28.89
N ILE A 81 -3.29 9.55 -27.62
CA ILE A 81 -2.17 9.27 -26.71
C ILE A 81 -1.95 7.77 -26.53
N ARG A 82 -3.02 6.97 -26.33
CA ARG A 82 -2.89 5.51 -26.23
C ARG A 82 -2.31 4.90 -27.49
N LYS A 83 -2.72 5.39 -28.67
CA LYS A 83 -2.16 4.96 -29.94
C LYS A 83 -0.67 5.31 -30.03
N GLU A 84 -0.28 6.55 -29.72
CA GLU A 84 1.14 6.96 -29.69
C GLU A 84 1.99 6.09 -28.73
N VAL A 85 1.43 5.72 -27.57
CA VAL A 85 2.07 4.81 -26.62
C VAL A 85 2.22 3.40 -27.19
N ASP A 86 1.18 2.88 -27.85
CA ASP A 86 1.18 1.54 -28.44
C ASP A 86 2.12 1.45 -29.64
N ASP A 87 2.08 2.44 -30.54
CA ASP A 87 2.98 2.57 -31.70
C ASP A 87 4.43 2.60 -31.20
N LEU A 88 4.70 3.39 -30.15
CA LEU A 88 6.00 3.36 -29.49
C LEU A 88 6.29 1.93 -29.00
N PHE A 89 5.43 1.23 -28.28
CA PHE A 89 5.79 -0.11 -27.82
C PHE A 89 5.90 -1.19 -28.91
N GLN A 90 5.36 -0.97 -30.12
CA GLN A 90 5.49 -1.89 -31.26
C GLN A 90 6.83 -1.70 -32.00
N ASP A 91 7.29 -0.46 -32.20
CA ASP A 91 8.52 -0.13 -32.95
C ASP A 91 9.84 -0.46 -32.20
N ALA A 92 9.75 -1.15 -31.06
CA ALA A 92 10.89 -1.31 -30.16
C ALA A 92 11.87 -2.41 -30.57
N GLY A 93 11.49 -3.25 -31.54
CA GLY A 93 12.39 -4.27 -32.07
C GLY A 93 13.54 -3.71 -32.90
N THR A 94 13.48 -2.44 -33.34
CA THR A 94 14.36 -1.92 -34.41
C THR A 94 15.23 -0.72 -34.04
N THR A 95 14.93 0.03 -32.97
CA THR A 95 15.66 1.28 -32.66
C THR A 95 15.91 1.45 -31.17
N LYS A 96 17.19 1.56 -30.76
CA LYS A 96 17.57 1.94 -29.39
C LYS A 96 16.98 3.30 -29.05
N ARG A 97 16.22 3.40 -27.95
CA ARG A 97 15.49 4.62 -27.59
C ARG A 97 16.21 5.42 -26.53
N ASN A 98 16.24 6.73 -26.72
CA ASN A 98 16.80 7.65 -25.74
C ASN A 98 15.87 7.80 -24.52
N ALA A 99 16.45 8.13 -23.36
CA ALA A 99 15.69 8.33 -22.12
C ALA A 99 14.58 9.39 -22.27
N LEU A 100 14.84 10.44 -23.04
CA LEU A 100 13.91 11.55 -23.26
C LEU A 100 12.61 11.11 -23.98
N SER A 101 12.69 10.19 -24.93
CA SER A 101 11.51 9.65 -25.62
C SER A 101 10.60 8.88 -24.66
N ILE A 102 11.20 8.03 -23.82
CA ILE A 102 10.50 7.27 -22.77
C ILE A 102 9.83 8.23 -21.80
N PHE A 103 10.54 9.27 -21.36
CA PHE A 103 10.02 10.29 -20.45
C PHE A 103 8.81 11.03 -21.00
N LYS A 104 8.85 11.46 -22.27
CA LYS A 104 7.74 12.16 -22.94
C LYS A 104 6.49 11.26 -23.05
N ILE A 105 6.67 10.00 -23.42
CA ILE A 105 5.55 9.05 -23.53
C ILE A 105 4.98 8.70 -22.15
N ALA A 106 5.84 8.44 -21.17
CA ALA A 106 5.44 8.20 -19.79
C ALA A 106 4.61 9.38 -19.26
N GLN A 107 5.02 10.62 -19.54
CA GLN A 107 4.28 11.82 -19.11
C GLN A 107 2.88 11.86 -19.73
N LYS A 108 2.75 11.57 -21.03
CA LYS A 108 1.46 11.51 -21.72
C LYS A 108 0.58 10.39 -21.16
N LEU A 109 1.14 9.19 -20.93
CA LEU A 109 0.40 8.07 -20.39
C LEU A 109 -0.11 8.38 -18.98
N LEU A 110 0.75 8.89 -18.10
CA LEU A 110 0.39 9.26 -16.72
C LEU A 110 -0.69 10.35 -16.67
N PHE A 111 -0.68 11.28 -17.63
CA PHE A 111 -1.71 12.33 -17.71
C PHE A 111 -3.13 11.78 -17.96
N ILE A 112 -3.26 10.68 -18.70
CA ILE A 112 -4.56 10.07 -19.03
C ILE A 112 -4.84 8.75 -18.30
N PHE A 113 -3.92 8.32 -17.45
CA PHE A 113 -3.88 6.96 -16.93
C PHE A 113 -5.18 6.55 -16.24
N CYS A 114 -5.72 5.40 -16.63
CA CYS A 114 -6.81 4.73 -15.93
C CYS A 114 -6.48 3.26 -15.65
N GLN A 115 -7.29 2.59 -14.83
CA GLN A 115 -7.06 1.18 -14.45
C GLN A 115 -7.00 0.23 -15.66
N ASP A 116 -7.68 0.56 -16.75
CA ASP A 116 -7.68 -0.24 -17.99
C ASP A 116 -6.34 -0.20 -18.73
N ASP A 117 -5.49 0.80 -18.46
CA ASP A 117 -4.17 0.96 -19.07
C ASP A 117 -3.09 0.08 -18.41
N LYS A 118 -3.47 -0.92 -17.60
CA LYS A 118 -2.55 -1.83 -16.88
C LYS A 118 -1.47 -2.46 -17.77
N LEU A 119 -1.84 -2.93 -18.96
CA LEU A 119 -0.91 -3.57 -19.89
C LEU A 119 0.08 -2.56 -20.49
N ARG A 120 -0.36 -1.32 -20.75
CA ARG A 120 0.52 -0.25 -21.22
C ARG A 120 1.50 0.18 -20.13
N PHE A 121 1.02 0.24 -18.89
CA PHE A 121 1.86 0.54 -17.74
C PHE A 121 2.91 -0.55 -17.49
N GLU A 122 2.52 -1.83 -17.56
CA GLU A 122 3.44 -2.97 -17.48
C GLU A 122 4.54 -2.88 -18.54
N LYS A 123 4.17 -2.63 -19.81
CA LYS A 123 5.15 -2.41 -20.89
C LYS A 123 6.07 -1.23 -20.57
N LEU A 124 5.52 -0.10 -20.13
CA LEU A 124 6.30 1.07 -19.76
C LEU A 124 7.35 0.75 -18.68
N CYS A 125 6.97 0.05 -17.62
CA CYS A 125 7.90 -0.38 -16.57
C CYS A 125 9.02 -1.26 -17.13
N ARG A 126 8.71 -2.21 -18.01
CA ARG A 126 9.74 -3.04 -18.68
C ARG A 126 10.69 -2.22 -19.53
N TYR A 127 10.20 -1.23 -20.28
CA TYR A 127 11.07 -0.34 -21.07
C TYR A 127 11.98 0.51 -20.19
N ILE A 128 11.45 1.05 -19.09
CA ILE A 128 12.24 1.85 -18.15
C ILE A 128 13.34 0.98 -17.53
N LEU A 129 13.01 -0.21 -17.03
CA LEU A 129 14.02 -1.13 -16.47
C LEU A 129 15.02 -1.59 -17.52
N GLY A 130 14.56 -2.01 -18.70
CA GLY A 130 15.43 -2.41 -19.79
C GLY A 130 16.38 -1.29 -20.24
N SER A 131 15.95 -0.03 -20.14
CA SER A 131 16.84 1.11 -20.39
C SER A 131 17.98 1.21 -19.39
N MET A 132 17.80 0.76 -18.14
CA MET A 132 18.83 0.79 -17.09
C MET A 132 19.87 -0.32 -17.27
N ASP A 133 19.51 -1.40 -17.98
CA ASP A 133 20.37 -2.56 -18.22
C ASP A 133 21.30 -2.40 -19.42
N VAL A 134 21.05 -1.42 -20.31
CA VAL A 134 21.91 -1.14 -21.48
C VAL A 134 23.34 -0.82 -21.03
N GLU A 135 24.33 -1.39 -21.71
CA GLU A 135 25.75 -1.14 -21.40
C GLU A 135 26.30 0.05 -22.17
N ASN A 136 27.21 0.79 -21.52
CA ASN A 136 28.07 1.82 -22.13
C ASN A 136 27.35 2.97 -22.87
N GLU A 137 26.04 3.18 -22.64
CA GLU A 137 25.27 4.28 -23.24
C GLU A 137 24.51 5.11 -22.19
N PRO A 138 25.18 6.04 -21.49
CA PRO A 138 24.56 6.82 -20.41
C PRO A 138 23.33 7.63 -20.83
N LYS A 139 23.23 8.03 -22.11
CA LYS A 139 22.10 8.79 -22.66
C LYS A 139 20.81 7.97 -22.79
N VAL A 140 20.92 6.64 -22.75
CA VAL A 140 19.78 5.71 -22.82
C VAL A 140 19.20 5.45 -21.44
N TRP A 141 20.05 5.43 -20.41
CA TRP A 141 19.62 5.20 -19.03
C TRP A 141 18.59 6.23 -18.62
N TYR A 142 17.41 5.76 -18.22
CA TYR A 142 16.32 6.64 -17.83
C TYR A 142 16.68 7.56 -16.66
N VAL A 143 17.58 7.13 -15.77
CA VAL A 143 18.10 7.95 -14.66
C VAL A 143 18.97 9.13 -15.09
N SER A 144 19.52 9.13 -16.31
CA SER A 144 20.33 10.25 -16.81
C SER A 144 19.57 11.57 -16.85
N LEU A 145 18.24 11.51 -16.94
CA LEU A 145 17.36 12.68 -16.90
C LEU A 145 17.37 13.37 -15.53
N ALA A 146 17.71 12.65 -14.45
CA ALA A 146 17.87 13.23 -13.12
C ALA A 146 19.04 14.24 -13.05
N LEU A 147 20.00 14.16 -13.97
CA LEU A 147 21.15 15.08 -14.05
C LEU A 147 20.90 16.31 -14.93
N SER A 148 19.77 16.35 -15.65
CA SER A 148 19.43 17.46 -16.55
C SER A 148 18.72 18.56 -15.78
N LYS A 149 19.30 19.78 -15.79
CA LYS A 149 18.79 20.95 -15.05
C LYS A 149 17.29 21.22 -15.28
N ASP A 150 16.80 21.02 -16.50
CA ASP A 150 15.41 21.31 -16.87
C ASP A 150 14.46 20.14 -16.56
N LEU A 151 14.99 18.91 -16.46
CA LEU A 151 14.18 17.69 -16.36
C LEU A 151 14.23 17.04 -14.97
N THR A 152 15.18 17.39 -14.10
CA THR A 152 15.31 16.76 -12.77
C THR A 152 14.00 16.79 -11.98
N ILE A 153 13.37 17.97 -11.82
CA ILE A 153 12.14 18.09 -11.03
C ILE A 153 10.96 17.35 -11.69
N PRO A 154 10.66 17.53 -12.99
CA PRO A 154 9.65 16.74 -13.70
C PRO A 154 9.90 15.23 -13.62
N TRP A 155 11.16 14.80 -13.69
CA TRP A 155 11.56 13.40 -13.60
C TRP A 155 11.32 12.82 -12.21
N ILE A 156 11.69 13.53 -11.14
CA ILE A 156 11.41 13.11 -9.76
C ILE A 156 9.91 12.92 -9.55
N LYS A 157 9.08 13.86 -10.04
CA LYS A 157 7.62 13.72 -9.99
C LYS A 157 7.13 12.49 -10.76
N GLN A 158 7.62 12.30 -11.99
CA GLN A 158 7.25 11.15 -12.82
C GLN A 158 7.61 9.82 -12.15
N ILE A 159 8.81 9.69 -11.57
CA ILE A 159 9.22 8.51 -10.81
C ILE A 159 8.31 8.26 -9.61
N LYS A 160 8.00 9.30 -8.81
CA LYS A 160 7.07 9.18 -7.69
C LYS A 160 5.70 8.64 -8.13
N ASP A 161 5.16 9.14 -9.23
CA ASP A 161 3.89 8.69 -9.77
C ASP A 161 3.96 7.25 -10.30
N LEU A 162 5.02 6.90 -11.05
CA LEU A 162 5.25 5.53 -11.54
C LEU A 162 5.37 4.54 -10.39
N LEU A 163 6.22 4.81 -9.40
CA LEU A 163 6.42 3.90 -8.26
C LEU A 163 5.15 3.78 -7.42
N TRP A 164 4.41 4.87 -7.24
CA TRP A 164 3.14 4.80 -6.53
C TRP A 164 2.10 3.94 -7.25
N ILE A 165 1.99 4.06 -8.58
CA ILE A 165 1.11 3.18 -9.38
C ILE A 165 1.56 1.71 -9.28
N SER A 166 2.88 1.45 -9.31
CA SER A 166 3.43 0.12 -9.06
C SER A 166 2.99 -0.43 -7.69
N CYS A 167 3.05 0.38 -6.63
CA CYS A 167 2.55 -0.02 -5.31
C CYS A 167 1.03 -0.31 -5.32
N GLN A 168 0.24 0.51 -6.02
CA GLN A 168 -1.21 0.29 -6.15
C GLN A 168 -1.55 -1.01 -6.88
N PHE A 169 -0.74 -1.41 -7.86
CA PHE A 169 -0.88 -2.71 -8.50
C PHE A 169 -0.41 -3.85 -7.58
N LEU A 170 0.72 -3.71 -6.89
CA LEU A 170 1.20 -4.69 -5.90
C LEU A 170 0.14 -5.05 -4.86
N LYS A 171 -0.63 -4.05 -4.38
CA LYS A 171 -1.74 -4.24 -3.44
C LYS A 171 -2.81 -5.23 -3.94
N LYS A 172 -2.98 -5.38 -5.25
CA LYS A 172 -4.04 -6.19 -5.88
C LYS A 172 -3.57 -7.56 -6.35
N LEU A 173 -2.26 -7.74 -6.52
CA LEU A 173 -1.67 -8.96 -7.08
C LEU A 173 -1.62 -10.07 -6.04
N LYS A 174 -1.76 -11.32 -6.49
CA LYS A 174 -1.63 -12.51 -5.65
C LYS A 174 -0.39 -13.32 -6.06
N PRO A 175 0.64 -13.43 -5.20
CA PRO A 175 1.93 -14.05 -5.58
C PRO A 175 1.87 -15.54 -5.96
N ASP A 176 0.76 -16.24 -5.72
CA ASP A 176 0.56 -17.63 -6.14
C ASP A 176 0.16 -17.82 -7.59
N ILE A 177 -0.48 -16.82 -8.17
CA ILE A 177 -0.81 -16.84 -9.57
C ILE A 177 0.49 -16.52 -10.33
N MET A 178 0.97 -17.45 -11.15
CA MET A 178 2.27 -17.28 -11.84
C MET A 178 2.35 -15.99 -12.67
N GLN A 179 1.24 -15.57 -13.29
CA GLN A 179 1.18 -14.31 -14.05
C GLN A 179 1.34 -13.09 -13.12
N ASP A 180 0.64 -13.08 -12.00
CA ASP A 180 0.75 -12.02 -11.00
C ASP A 180 2.14 -12.00 -10.37
N ASN A 181 2.76 -13.16 -10.11
CA ASN A 181 4.10 -13.22 -9.54
C ASN A 181 5.17 -12.57 -10.46
N LYS A 182 5.01 -12.70 -11.78
CA LYS A 182 5.86 -11.98 -12.76
C LYS A 182 5.67 -10.46 -12.63
N LEU A 183 4.44 -9.99 -12.40
CA LEU A 183 4.15 -8.58 -12.18
C LEU A 183 4.63 -8.09 -10.83
N VAL A 184 4.52 -8.90 -9.77
CA VAL A 184 5.09 -8.61 -8.44
C VAL A 184 6.58 -8.39 -8.57
N THR A 185 7.28 -9.31 -9.24
CA THR A 185 8.71 -9.18 -9.51
C THR A 185 9.02 -7.90 -10.28
N LEU A 186 8.29 -7.61 -11.36
CA LEU A 186 8.49 -6.39 -12.16
C LEU A 186 8.34 -5.10 -11.33
N TYR A 187 7.28 -4.99 -10.54
CA TYR A 187 6.98 -3.80 -9.74
C TYR A 187 7.91 -3.66 -8.54
N LEU A 188 8.31 -4.76 -7.90
CA LEU A 188 9.34 -4.73 -6.87
C LEU A 188 10.70 -4.32 -7.44
N THR A 189 11.08 -4.81 -8.62
CA THR A 189 12.32 -4.36 -9.29
C THR A 189 12.28 -2.87 -9.61
N MET A 190 11.16 -2.34 -10.12
CA MET A 190 10.98 -0.89 -10.29
C MET A 190 11.25 -0.13 -8.99
N LEU A 191 10.66 -0.58 -7.88
CA LEU A 191 10.86 0.05 -6.57
C LEU A 191 12.31 -0.05 -6.12
N VAL A 192 12.92 -1.23 -6.18
CA VAL A 192 14.32 -1.44 -5.77
C VAL A 192 15.27 -0.58 -6.57
N THR A 193 15.10 -0.52 -7.90
CA THR A 193 15.96 0.25 -8.81
C THR A 193 15.84 1.74 -8.55
N PHE A 194 14.65 2.32 -8.39
CA PHE A 194 14.50 3.78 -8.28
C PHE A 194 14.49 4.32 -6.84
N THR A 195 14.75 3.47 -5.85
CA THR A 195 14.89 3.88 -4.44
C THR A 195 16.28 3.62 -3.89
N ASP A 196 17.24 3.21 -4.72
CA ASP A 196 18.62 3.02 -4.33
C ASP A 196 19.57 3.20 -5.51
N THR A 197 20.73 3.79 -5.25
CA THR A 197 21.70 4.17 -6.28
C THR A 197 22.71 3.05 -6.61
N SER A 198 22.75 1.94 -5.86
CA SER A 198 23.75 0.87 -6.05
C SER A 198 23.65 0.20 -7.43
N THR A 199 22.43 0.11 -7.95
CA THR A 199 22.15 -0.50 -9.27
C THR A 199 22.41 0.47 -10.41
N TRP A 200 22.61 1.76 -10.14
CA TRP A 200 22.74 2.78 -11.17
C TRP A 200 24.15 2.84 -11.72
N LYS A 201 24.31 2.37 -12.96
CA LYS A 201 25.60 2.41 -13.67
C LYS A 201 26.17 3.83 -13.79
N ILE A 202 25.33 4.86 -13.78
CA ILE A 202 25.74 6.28 -13.86
C ILE A 202 26.56 6.77 -12.66
N VAL A 203 26.46 6.07 -11.52
CA VAL A 203 27.11 6.44 -10.27
C VAL A 203 28.47 5.75 -10.11
N ARG A 204 28.82 4.83 -11.02
CA ARG A 204 30.10 4.11 -10.98
C ARG A 204 31.23 4.96 -11.58
N GLY A 205 32.46 4.77 -11.08
CA GLY A 205 33.66 5.43 -11.60
C GLY A 205 33.60 6.95 -11.44
N LYS A 206 33.63 7.69 -12.56
CA LYS A 206 33.60 9.17 -12.56
C LYS A 206 32.31 9.75 -11.98
N GLY A 207 31.24 8.96 -11.89
CA GLY A 207 29.94 9.36 -11.34
C GLY A 207 29.81 9.27 -9.82
N GLU A 208 30.82 8.75 -9.11
CA GLU A 208 30.73 8.53 -7.65
C GLU A 208 30.51 9.83 -6.88
N ALA A 209 31.05 10.95 -7.35
CA ALA A 209 30.82 12.27 -6.76
C ALA A 209 29.33 12.69 -6.76
N LEU A 210 28.51 12.12 -7.66
CA LEU A 210 27.07 12.39 -7.74
C LEU A 210 26.27 11.50 -6.79
N ARG A 211 26.86 10.43 -6.23
CA ARG A 211 26.16 9.47 -5.36
C ARG A 211 25.40 10.14 -4.23
N PRO A 212 25.97 11.08 -3.45
CA PRO A 212 25.25 11.68 -2.32
C PRO A 212 23.98 12.44 -2.75
N ALA A 213 24.07 13.19 -3.85
CA ALA A 213 22.93 13.96 -4.37
C ALA A 213 21.82 13.03 -4.90
N LEU A 214 22.20 11.95 -5.59
CA LEU A 214 21.27 10.96 -6.12
C LEU A 214 20.63 10.10 -5.03
N THR A 215 21.37 9.78 -3.97
CA THR A 215 20.84 9.09 -2.79
C THR A 215 19.79 9.95 -2.07
N ARG A 216 20.02 11.27 -1.93
CA ARG A 216 18.99 12.19 -1.39
C ARG A 216 17.70 12.21 -2.24
N ILE A 217 17.82 12.08 -3.56
CA ILE A 217 16.65 11.95 -4.43
C ILE A 217 15.91 10.64 -4.14
N CYS A 218 16.63 9.53 -3.96
CA CYS A 218 16.04 8.24 -3.59
C CYS A 218 15.33 8.30 -2.22
N GLU A 219 15.95 8.92 -1.22
CA GLU A 219 15.34 9.17 0.10
C GLU A 219 14.06 10.00 -0.02
N ASN A 220 14.06 11.05 -0.85
CA ASN A 220 12.89 11.87 -1.11
C ASN A 220 11.74 11.12 -1.80
N ILE A 221 12.08 10.23 -2.74
CA ILE A 221 11.12 9.33 -3.40
C ILE A 221 10.55 8.35 -2.37
N MET A 222 11.40 7.73 -1.55
CA MET A 222 10.98 6.78 -0.51
C MET A 222 10.08 7.45 0.54
N GLY A 223 10.44 8.65 0.99
CA GLY A 223 9.62 9.46 1.91
C GLY A 223 8.23 9.75 1.34
N HIS A 224 8.14 10.05 0.03
CA HIS A 224 6.86 10.22 -0.65
C HIS A 224 6.00 8.94 -0.67
N LEU A 225 6.62 7.78 -0.91
CA LEU A 225 5.93 6.49 -0.88
C LEU A 225 5.41 6.19 0.53
N ASN A 226 6.24 6.40 1.55
CA ASN A 226 5.87 6.19 2.96
C ASN A 226 4.67 7.05 3.36
N GLN A 227 4.67 8.34 3.03
CA GLN A 227 3.55 9.25 3.29
C GLN A 227 2.24 8.79 2.64
N LYS A 228 2.30 8.07 1.53
CA LYS A 228 1.12 7.53 0.84
C LYS A 228 0.66 6.16 1.37
N GLY A 229 1.37 5.56 2.32
CA GLY A 229 0.99 4.28 2.92
C GLY A 229 1.72 3.06 2.32
N PHE A 230 3.00 3.21 1.96
CA PHE A 230 3.82 2.15 1.39
C PHE A 230 3.88 0.88 2.27
N TYR A 231 4.05 1.02 3.58
CA TYR A 231 4.12 -0.13 4.50
C TYR A 231 2.86 -0.99 4.49
N SER A 232 1.67 -0.39 4.42
CA SER A 232 0.40 -1.13 4.31
C SER A 232 0.36 -1.97 3.03
N ILE A 233 0.94 -1.49 1.93
CA ILE A 233 1.01 -2.24 0.67
C ILE A 233 1.97 -3.44 0.81
N LEU A 234 3.12 -3.25 1.46
CA LEU A 234 4.05 -4.35 1.74
C LEU A 234 3.44 -5.39 2.68
N GLN A 235 2.69 -4.97 3.71
CA GLN A 235 1.96 -5.86 4.61
C GLN A 235 0.99 -6.77 3.86
N ILE A 236 0.19 -6.21 2.94
CA ILE A 236 -0.77 -6.97 2.14
C ILE A 236 -0.04 -7.99 1.26
N LEU A 237 1.05 -7.58 0.61
CA LEU A 237 1.85 -8.46 -0.25
C LEU A 237 2.48 -9.61 0.56
N LEU A 238 3.06 -9.31 1.73
CA LEU A 238 3.66 -10.30 2.62
C LEU A 238 2.60 -11.27 3.16
N THR A 239 1.44 -10.75 3.59
CA THR A 239 0.36 -11.58 4.11
C THR A 239 -0.17 -12.54 3.04
N ASN A 240 -0.42 -12.04 1.83
CA ASN A 240 -0.85 -12.87 0.70
C ASN A 240 0.21 -13.89 0.27
N GLY A 241 1.49 -13.58 0.49
CA GLY A 241 2.62 -14.39 0.06
C GLY A 241 3.10 -15.45 1.08
N LEU A 242 3.01 -15.14 2.38
CA LEU A 242 3.61 -15.91 3.47
C LEU A 242 2.59 -16.64 4.35
N ALA A 243 1.40 -16.07 4.59
CA ALA A 243 0.43 -16.61 5.56
C ALA A 243 -0.35 -17.83 5.01
N ARG A 244 0.36 -18.85 4.53
CA ARG A 244 -0.17 -20.02 3.81
C ARG A 244 0.66 -21.27 4.11
N SER A 245 0.13 -22.45 3.78
CA SER A 245 0.82 -23.73 3.98
C SER A 245 2.16 -23.84 3.26
N ARG A 246 2.27 -23.23 2.07
CA ARG A 246 3.52 -23.06 1.33
C ARG A 246 3.70 -21.58 0.94
N PRO A 247 4.80 -20.93 1.36
CA PRO A 247 5.13 -19.58 0.93
C PRO A 247 5.21 -19.49 -0.60
N SER A 248 4.57 -18.50 -1.21
CA SER A 248 4.68 -18.23 -2.66
C SER A 248 5.74 -17.21 -3.03
N LEU A 249 6.23 -16.44 -2.06
CA LEU A 249 7.32 -15.50 -2.32
C LEU A 249 8.62 -16.25 -2.52
N THR A 250 9.28 -15.96 -3.63
CA THR A 250 10.63 -16.44 -3.92
C THR A 250 11.65 -15.69 -3.06
N LYS A 251 12.86 -16.25 -2.90
CA LYS A 251 14.00 -15.59 -2.26
C LYS A 251 14.17 -14.15 -2.73
N GLY A 252 14.21 -13.93 -4.05
CA GLY A 252 14.37 -12.58 -4.63
C GLY A 252 13.25 -11.61 -4.26
N THR A 253 11.99 -12.05 -4.31
CA THR A 253 10.85 -11.19 -3.97
C THR A 253 10.80 -10.85 -2.48
N LEU A 254 11.09 -11.82 -1.59
CA LEU A 254 11.09 -11.59 -0.16
C LEU A 254 12.24 -10.66 0.25
N THR A 255 13.44 -10.87 -0.31
CA THR A 255 14.58 -9.95 -0.13
C THR A 255 14.22 -8.55 -0.57
N ALA A 256 13.63 -8.38 -1.76
CA ALA A 256 13.24 -7.06 -2.26
C ALA A 256 12.25 -6.36 -1.33
N VAL A 257 11.21 -7.05 -0.87
CA VAL A 257 10.22 -6.49 0.07
C VAL A 257 10.88 -6.07 1.39
N PHE A 258 11.71 -6.94 1.97
CA PHE A 258 12.36 -6.65 3.25
C PHE A 258 13.36 -5.49 3.12
N THR A 259 14.18 -5.48 2.07
CA THR A 259 15.09 -4.38 1.76
C THR A 259 14.35 -3.06 1.58
N LEU A 260 13.23 -3.06 0.85
CA LEU A 260 12.42 -1.86 0.65
C LEU A 260 11.78 -1.35 1.94
N ALA A 261 11.35 -2.25 2.83
CA ALA A 261 10.83 -1.89 4.15
C ALA A 261 11.92 -1.28 5.04
N LEU A 262 13.13 -1.83 5.01
CA LEU A 262 14.19 -1.44 5.94
C LEU A 262 14.94 -0.17 5.52
N ARG A 263 15.10 0.07 4.21
CA ARG A 263 15.79 1.26 3.66
C ARG A 263 15.38 2.59 4.31
N PRO A 264 14.09 2.96 4.34
CA PRO A 264 13.69 4.23 4.96
C PRO A 264 13.97 4.28 6.47
N VAL A 265 13.89 3.14 7.18
CA VAL A 265 14.20 3.07 8.61
C VAL A 265 15.67 3.38 8.85
N ILE A 266 16.57 2.77 8.07
CA ILE A 266 18.02 3.03 8.15
C ILE A 266 18.33 4.49 7.79
N ALA A 267 17.77 4.99 6.68
CA ALA A 267 18.02 6.35 6.21
C ALA A 267 17.58 7.43 7.20
N ALA A 268 16.53 7.16 7.97
CA ALA A 268 16.03 8.05 9.02
C ALA A 268 16.60 7.71 10.41
N HIS A 269 17.71 6.97 10.47
CA HIS A 269 18.39 6.58 11.71
C HIS A 269 17.46 5.95 12.75
N PHE A 270 16.56 5.07 12.30
CA PHE A 270 15.61 4.34 13.15
C PHE A 270 14.66 5.26 13.94
N SER A 271 14.19 6.36 13.33
CA SER A 271 13.15 7.20 13.93
C SER A 271 11.93 6.38 14.40
N ASP A 272 11.39 6.77 15.55
CA ASP A 272 10.23 6.14 16.22
C ASP A 272 9.05 5.90 15.27
N ASN A 273 8.69 6.89 14.45
CA ASN A 273 7.59 6.77 13.48
C ASN A 273 7.78 5.62 12.48
N LEU A 274 9.02 5.38 12.04
CA LEU A 274 9.33 4.33 11.07
C LEU A 274 9.56 2.98 11.74
N LEU A 275 10.12 2.94 12.95
CA LEU A 275 10.17 1.73 13.78
C LEU A 275 8.76 1.22 14.08
N ARG A 276 7.88 2.12 14.53
CA ARG A 276 6.45 1.87 14.71
C ARG A 276 5.80 1.30 13.46
N SER A 277 6.03 1.93 12.30
CA SER A 277 5.48 1.47 11.02
C SER A 277 6.00 0.07 10.64
N LEU A 278 7.29 -0.19 10.88
CA LEU A 278 7.91 -1.50 10.63
C LEU A 278 7.32 -2.59 11.54
N LEU A 279 7.14 -2.29 12.83
CA LEU A 279 6.52 -3.19 13.80
C LEU A 279 5.07 -3.52 13.42
N ILE A 280 4.27 -2.48 13.13
CA ILE A 280 2.84 -2.63 12.83
C ILE A 280 2.58 -3.33 11.51
N HIS A 281 3.37 -3.08 10.46
CA HIS A 281 3.04 -3.55 9.11
C HIS A 281 3.90 -4.73 8.63
N ILE A 282 5.13 -4.89 9.15
CA ILE A 282 6.04 -5.94 8.69
C ILE A 282 6.21 -7.00 9.78
N MET A 283 6.59 -6.61 11.00
CA MET A 283 6.85 -7.57 12.09
C MET A 283 5.58 -8.20 12.66
N SER A 284 4.40 -7.61 12.41
CA SER A 284 3.10 -8.21 12.74
C SER A 284 2.61 -9.23 11.70
N VAL A 285 3.32 -9.41 10.57
CA VAL A 285 2.94 -10.41 9.57
C VAL A 285 3.23 -11.81 10.14
N PRO A 286 2.30 -12.77 10.05
CA PRO A 286 2.49 -14.11 10.60
C PRO A 286 3.79 -14.77 10.15
N ALA A 287 4.57 -15.26 11.12
CA ALA A 287 5.80 -16.04 10.93
C ALA A 287 6.88 -15.38 10.03
N VAL A 288 6.85 -14.06 9.83
CA VAL A 288 7.76 -13.36 8.91
C VAL A 288 9.23 -13.61 9.26
N VAL A 289 9.59 -13.66 10.55
CA VAL A 289 10.97 -13.90 10.99
C VAL A 289 11.44 -15.32 10.63
N SER A 290 10.56 -16.31 10.76
CA SER A 290 10.84 -17.69 10.35
C SER A 290 11.03 -17.80 8.84
N HIS A 291 10.18 -17.13 8.06
CA HIS A 291 10.31 -17.10 6.60
C HIS A 291 11.57 -16.37 6.15
N ILE A 292 11.93 -15.26 6.80
CA ILE A 292 13.18 -14.55 6.51
C ILE A 292 14.38 -15.45 6.80
N TYR A 293 14.41 -16.11 7.95
CA TYR A 293 15.50 -17.01 8.34
C TYR A 293 15.66 -18.18 7.35
N THR A 294 14.56 -18.80 6.93
CA THR A 294 14.58 -20.00 6.08
C THR A 294 14.78 -19.71 4.59
N ILE A 295 14.14 -18.66 4.06
CA ILE A 295 14.13 -18.36 2.62
C ILE A 295 15.25 -17.36 2.25
N THR A 296 15.54 -16.39 3.12
CA THR A 296 16.43 -15.24 2.85
C THR A 296 17.38 -14.95 4.01
N PRO A 297 18.34 -15.84 4.34
CA PRO A 297 19.22 -15.67 5.50
C PRO A 297 20.08 -14.39 5.43
N GLU A 298 20.36 -13.87 4.24
CA GLU A 298 21.03 -12.57 4.03
C GLU A 298 20.25 -11.37 4.61
N CYS A 299 18.91 -11.47 4.65
CA CYS A 299 18.11 -10.45 5.32
C CYS A 299 18.22 -10.58 6.85
N MET A 300 18.43 -11.79 7.37
CA MET A 300 18.66 -12.00 8.80
C MET A 300 20.00 -11.39 9.26
N THR A 301 21.06 -11.55 8.46
CA THR A 301 22.35 -10.90 8.77
C THR A 301 22.21 -9.37 8.79
N THR A 302 21.35 -8.81 7.93
CA THR A 302 21.03 -7.38 7.93
C THR A 302 20.30 -6.95 9.22
N ILE A 303 19.35 -7.77 9.71
CA ILE A 303 18.64 -7.54 10.99
C ILE A 303 19.64 -7.48 12.15
N GLN A 304 20.60 -8.39 12.18
CA GLN A 304 21.64 -8.47 13.20
C GLN A 304 22.64 -7.31 13.10
N THR A 305 23.10 -6.98 11.89
CA THR A 305 24.06 -5.90 11.64
C THR A 305 23.53 -4.54 12.10
N HIS A 306 22.23 -4.31 11.95
CA HIS A 306 21.57 -3.08 12.38
C HIS A 306 21.03 -3.12 13.82
N ASP A 307 21.27 -4.23 14.54
CA ASP A 307 20.82 -4.42 15.92
C ASP A 307 19.33 -4.11 16.09
N LEU A 308 18.51 -4.63 15.17
CA LEU A 308 17.08 -4.32 15.11
C LEU A 308 16.31 -4.86 16.31
N LEU A 309 16.68 -6.05 16.82
CA LEU A 309 16.03 -6.62 17.99
C LEU A 309 16.13 -5.67 19.18
N ARG A 310 17.34 -5.20 19.51
CA ARG A 310 17.54 -4.27 20.61
C ARG A 310 16.72 -3.00 20.44
N LYS A 311 16.66 -2.46 19.21
CA LYS A 311 15.87 -1.26 18.92
C LYS A 311 14.38 -1.49 19.09
N PHE A 312 13.87 -2.68 18.75
CA PHE A 312 12.48 -3.03 19.01
C PHE A 312 12.19 -3.14 20.50
N ILE A 313 13.08 -3.77 21.26
CA ILE A 313 12.95 -3.88 22.72
C ILE A 313 12.93 -2.47 23.34
N LEU A 314 13.97 -1.66 23.10
CA LEU A 314 14.04 -0.30 23.66
C LEU A 314 12.89 0.62 23.22
N PHE A 315 12.32 0.41 22.03
CA PHE A 315 11.12 1.13 21.58
C PHE A 315 9.88 0.67 22.36
N LEU A 316 9.69 -0.65 22.51
CA LEU A 316 8.54 -1.23 23.18
C LEU A 316 8.59 -1.10 24.71
N SER A 317 9.76 -0.90 25.30
CA SER A 317 9.91 -0.66 26.74
C SER A 317 9.26 0.65 27.19
N CYS A 318 8.99 1.57 26.26
CA CYS A 318 8.15 2.73 26.51
C CYS A 318 6.67 2.34 26.51
N GLU A 319 6.02 2.44 27.66
CA GLU A 319 4.61 2.03 27.85
C GLU A 319 3.66 2.68 26.83
N GLU A 320 3.81 3.99 26.57
CA GLU A 320 2.96 4.71 25.60
C GLU A 320 3.10 4.12 24.19
N GLN A 321 4.31 3.77 23.77
CA GLN A 321 4.60 3.21 22.45
C GLN A 321 4.08 1.77 22.33
N CYS A 322 4.25 0.97 23.37
CA CYS A 322 3.73 -0.40 23.42
C CYS A 322 2.20 -0.43 23.34
N VAL A 323 1.53 0.42 24.13
CA VAL A 323 0.07 0.55 24.12
C VAL A 323 -0.43 1.02 22.77
N ASP A 324 0.19 2.03 22.15
CA ASP A 324 -0.19 2.52 20.83
C ASP A 324 -0.06 1.44 19.74
N ILE A 325 1.03 0.67 19.73
CA ILE A 325 1.18 -0.48 18.83
C ILE A 325 0.07 -1.50 19.06
N CYS A 326 -0.17 -1.86 20.33
CA CYS A 326 -1.20 -2.82 20.69
C CYS A 326 -2.59 -2.36 20.27
N VAL A 327 -2.93 -1.07 20.40
CA VAL A 327 -4.22 -0.51 19.97
C VAL A 327 -4.36 -0.51 18.45
N CYS A 328 -3.27 -0.21 17.73
CA CYS A 328 -3.27 -0.22 16.26
C CYS A 328 -3.35 -1.63 15.67
N LEU A 329 -2.88 -2.63 16.40
CA LEU A 329 -2.97 -4.02 16.03
C LEU A 329 -4.23 -4.64 16.64
N GLU A 330 -4.99 -5.40 15.84
CA GLU A 330 -6.01 -6.27 16.43
C GLU A 330 -5.34 -7.41 17.21
N GLY A 331 -6.01 -8.01 18.19
CA GLY A 331 -5.41 -9.02 19.07
C GLY A 331 -4.67 -10.15 18.34
N SER A 332 -5.17 -10.61 17.19
CA SER A 332 -4.50 -11.63 16.36
C SER A 332 -3.17 -11.17 15.77
N HIS A 333 -3.06 -9.90 15.38
CA HIS A 333 -1.83 -9.32 14.82
C HIS A 333 -0.81 -8.98 15.91
N THR A 334 -1.27 -8.61 17.11
CA THR A 334 -0.41 -8.47 18.29
C THR A 334 0.25 -9.81 18.65
N LEU A 335 -0.50 -10.92 18.59
CA LEU A 335 0.10 -12.25 18.76
C LEU A 335 1.13 -12.59 17.68
N CYS A 336 0.89 -12.21 16.43
CA CYS A 336 1.86 -12.42 15.37
C CYS A 336 3.15 -11.64 15.63
N LEU A 337 3.04 -10.38 16.07
CA LEU A 337 4.18 -9.57 16.47
C LEU A 337 4.96 -10.23 17.61
N LEU A 338 4.26 -10.65 18.67
CA LEU A 338 4.84 -11.38 19.80
C LEU A 338 5.64 -12.61 19.34
N GLY A 339 5.02 -13.49 18.55
CA GLY A 339 5.67 -14.70 18.07
C GLY A 339 6.92 -14.42 17.24
N ASN A 340 6.91 -13.35 16.45
CA ASN A 340 8.07 -12.92 15.67
C ASN A 340 9.18 -12.31 16.54
N LEU A 341 8.84 -11.51 17.56
CA LEU A 341 9.83 -10.97 18.50
C LEU A 341 10.50 -12.08 19.32
N ILE A 342 9.73 -13.06 19.78
CA ILE A 342 10.24 -14.25 20.49
C ILE A 342 11.21 -15.03 19.61
N HIS A 343 10.83 -15.30 18.36
CA HIS A 343 11.71 -16.01 17.43
C HIS A 343 12.97 -15.19 17.13
N LEU A 344 12.85 -13.86 16.99
CA LEU A 344 14.01 -13.00 16.78
C LEU A 344 14.93 -12.97 18.02
N GLY A 345 14.37 -13.00 19.23
CA GLY A 345 15.10 -13.15 20.49
C GLY A 345 15.90 -14.45 20.55
N TYR A 346 15.27 -15.57 20.16
CA TYR A 346 15.95 -16.87 20.06
C TYR A 346 17.13 -16.85 19.09
N LEU A 347 17.01 -16.15 17.95
CA LEU A 347 18.09 -16.03 16.97
C LEU A 347 19.23 -15.08 17.41
N ASN A 348 19.00 -14.27 18.45
CA ASN A 348 19.91 -13.22 18.92
C ASN A 348 20.10 -13.29 20.45
N GLU A 349 20.54 -14.45 20.95
CA GLU A 349 20.66 -14.76 22.39
C GLU A 349 21.40 -13.67 23.19
N LYS A 350 22.50 -13.12 22.66
CA LYS A 350 23.28 -12.07 23.36
C LYS A 350 22.46 -10.82 23.67
N VAL A 351 21.69 -10.33 22.69
CA VAL A 351 20.84 -9.14 22.88
C VAL A 351 19.72 -9.45 23.86
N LEU A 352 19.19 -10.66 23.81
CA LEU A 352 18.16 -11.12 24.74
C LEU A 352 18.68 -11.22 26.18
N GLU A 353 19.93 -11.69 26.38
CA GLU A 353 20.59 -11.71 27.68
C GLU A 353 20.80 -10.30 28.25
N GLU A 354 21.22 -9.34 27.41
CA GLU A 354 21.46 -7.95 27.81
C GLU A 354 20.17 -7.21 28.19
N GLU A 355 19.08 -7.44 27.44
CA GLU A 355 17.82 -6.69 27.58
C GLU A 355 16.67 -7.53 28.15
N ALA A 356 16.98 -8.63 28.83
CA ALA A 356 16.00 -9.63 29.30
C ALA A 356 14.84 -9.03 30.10
N ASN A 357 15.13 -8.06 30.98
CA ASN A 357 14.13 -7.41 31.82
C ASN A 357 13.10 -6.64 31.01
N HIS A 358 13.57 -5.82 30.06
CA HIS A 358 12.71 -5.04 29.16
C HIS A 358 11.87 -6.00 28.31
N PHE A 359 12.53 -6.99 27.70
CA PHE A 359 11.86 -7.97 26.84
C PHE A 359 10.74 -8.75 27.55
N VAL A 360 10.99 -9.27 28.76
CA VAL A 360 9.97 -10.02 29.52
C VAL A 360 8.80 -9.11 29.91
N THR A 361 9.09 -7.86 30.28
CA THR A 361 8.05 -6.87 30.62
C THR A 361 7.17 -6.59 29.42
N GLU A 362 7.76 -6.28 28.27
CA GLU A 362 7.05 -6.01 27.01
C GLU A 362 6.17 -7.18 26.57
N LEU A 363 6.69 -8.42 26.62
CA LEU A 363 5.90 -9.61 26.29
C LEU A 363 4.71 -9.77 27.25
N THR A 364 4.91 -9.50 28.54
CA THR A 364 3.87 -9.59 29.56
C THR A 364 2.77 -8.55 29.33
N ASP A 365 3.13 -7.32 28.99
CA ASP A 365 2.19 -6.23 28.74
C ASP A 365 1.35 -6.49 27.48
N MET A 366 1.99 -6.92 26.39
CA MET A 366 1.28 -7.27 25.16
C MET A 366 0.35 -8.49 25.33
N LEU A 367 0.76 -9.49 26.11
CA LEU A 367 -0.10 -10.64 26.43
C LEU A 367 -1.29 -10.21 27.30
N SER A 368 -1.05 -9.34 28.29
CA SER A 368 -2.10 -8.77 29.13
C SER A 368 -3.09 -7.95 28.31
N TYR A 369 -2.60 -7.18 27.33
CA TYR A 369 -3.45 -6.50 26.35
C TYR A 369 -4.30 -7.49 25.55
N CYS A 370 -3.72 -8.57 25.03
CA CYS A 370 -4.47 -9.58 24.27
C CYS A 370 -5.58 -10.22 25.13
N GLN A 371 -5.31 -10.52 26.41
CA GLN A 371 -6.31 -11.05 27.34
C GLN A 371 -7.46 -10.07 27.58
N ARG A 372 -7.14 -8.78 27.76
CA ARG A 372 -8.14 -7.71 27.89
C ARG A 372 -8.96 -7.55 26.61
N TYR A 373 -8.33 -7.57 25.44
CA TYR A 373 -8.97 -7.44 24.13
C TYR A 373 -10.05 -8.51 23.92
N VAL A 374 -9.71 -9.78 24.16
CA VAL A 374 -10.65 -10.91 24.07
C VAL A 374 -11.81 -10.76 25.04
N SER A 375 -11.53 -10.35 26.28
CA SER A 375 -12.54 -10.20 27.32
C SER A 375 -13.57 -9.12 26.98
N GLN A 376 -13.14 -8.06 26.30
CA GLN A 376 -13.98 -6.92 25.93
C GLN A 376 -14.78 -7.14 24.63
N LYS A 377 -14.28 -7.94 23.68
CA LYS A 377 -14.93 -8.17 22.37
C LYS A 377 -15.77 -9.45 22.31
N LYS A 378 -16.67 -9.66 23.28
CA LYS A 378 -17.69 -10.71 23.21
C LYS A 378 -18.92 -10.17 22.48
N SER A 379 -19.23 -10.71 21.29
CA SER A 379 -20.44 -10.37 20.52
C SER A 379 -21.16 -11.64 20.08
N ASN A 380 -22.38 -11.51 19.53
CA ASN A 380 -23.12 -12.66 19.00
C ASN A 380 -22.47 -13.28 17.75
N LEU A 381 -21.51 -12.58 17.11
CA LEU A 381 -20.69 -13.06 16.00
C LEU A 381 -19.23 -13.18 16.49
N THR A 382 -18.94 -14.28 17.18
CA THR A 382 -17.59 -14.60 17.65
C THR A 382 -16.94 -15.66 16.76
N HIS A 383 -15.63 -15.51 16.57
CA HIS A 383 -14.77 -16.49 15.91
C HIS A 383 -13.91 -17.18 16.96
N TRP A 384 -13.67 -18.47 16.79
CA TRP A 384 -12.78 -19.23 17.66
C TRP A 384 -11.34 -19.10 17.16
N HIS A 385 -10.45 -18.65 18.05
CA HIS A 385 -9.01 -18.60 17.83
C HIS A 385 -8.30 -19.58 18.77
N PRO A 386 -7.37 -20.41 18.27
CA PRO A 386 -6.71 -21.46 19.06
C PRO A 386 -6.01 -20.99 20.34
N VAL A 387 -5.52 -19.74 20.36
CA VAL A 387 -4.82 -19.15 21.52
C VAL A 387 -5.71 -18.19 22.31
N LEU A 388 -6.64 -17.50 21.64
CA LEU A 388 -7.41 -16.39 22.23
C LEU A 388 -8.83 -16.82 22.62
N GLY A 389 -9.25 -18.04 22.27
CA GLY A 389 -10.61 -18.49 22.44
C GLY A 389 -11.58 -17.71 21.54
N TRP A 390 -12.83 -17.56 22.01
CA TRP A 390 -13.90 -16.90 21.26
C TRP A 390 -13.83 -15.38 21.38
N PHE A 391 -13.70 -14.67 20.25
CA PHE A 391 -13.80 -13.19 20.23
C PHE A 391 -14.35 -12.67 18.90
N SER A 392 -14.91 -11.46 18.91
CA SER A 392 -15.51 -10.80 17.75
C SER A 392 -14.43 -10.08 16.92
N GLN A 393 -14.20 -10.55 15.68
CA GLN A 393 -13.31 -9.91 14.70
C GLN A 393 -14.03 -9.81 13.35
N THR A 394 -13.87 -8.70 12.64
CA THR A 394 -14.30 -8.59 11.23
C THR A 394 -13.34 -9.43 10.39
N VAL A 395 -13.72 -10.68 10.12
CA VAL A 395 -12.93 -11.55 9.25
C VAL A 395 -13.08 -11.08 7.82
N ASP A 396 -12.03 -10.53 7.22
CA ASP A 396 -11.96 -10.34 5.78
C ASP A 396 -11.91 -11.73 5.11
N TYR A 397 -13.07 -12.21 4.68
CA TYR A 397 -13.36 -13.56 4.16
C TYR A 397 -12.62 -13.98 2.86
N GLY A 398 -11.53 -13.30 2.47
CA GLY A 398 -10.80 -13.56 1.22
C GLY A 398 -9.59 -14.50 1.32
N SER A 399 -8.95 -14.63 2.49
CA SER A 399 -7.62 -15.26 2.59
C SER A 399 -7.42 -16.19 3.79
N VAL A 400 -8.44 -16.41 4.62
CA VAL A 400 -8.26 -16.98 5.98
C VAL A 400 -8.98 -18.32 6.21
N ARG A 401 -9.42 -19.04 5.17
CA ARG A 401 -10.05 -20.36 5.39
C ARG A 401 -9.07 -21.47 5.83
N HIS A 402 -7.76 -21.26 5.70
CA HIS A 402 -6.70 -22.16 6.15
C HIS A 402 -5.41 -21.53 6.76
N PRO A 403 -5.43 -20.48 7.62
CA PRO A 403 -4.24 -20.14 8.43
C PRO A 403 -4.41 -20.32 9.94
N HIS A 404 -5.62 -20.47 10.47
CA HIS A 404 -5.80 -20.55 11.92
C HIS A 404 -5.08 -21.76 12.54
N SER A 405 -5.07 -22.94 11.91
CA SER A 405 -4.36 -24.11 12.46
C SER A 405 -2.83 -24.03 12.32
N LEU A 406 -2.31 -23.47 11.22
CA LEU A 406 -0.87 -23.46 10.91
C LEU A 406 -0.08 -22.37 11.66
N ILE A 407 -0.73 -21.23 11.93
CA ILE A 407 -0.17 -20.20 12.82
C ILE A 407 -0.13 -20.76 14.25
N THR A 408 -1.05 -21.65 14.62
CA THR A 408 -1.08 -22.26 15.95
C THR A 408 0.09 -23.20 16.16
N ASP A 409 0.41 -24.09 15.22
CA ASP A 409 1.49 -25.08 15.42
C ASP A 409 2.87 -24.41 15.55
N ARG A 410 3.15 -23.39 14.74
CA ARG A 410 4.43 -22.63 14.80
C ARG A 410 4.49 -21.63 15.96
N PHE A 411 3.35 -21.04 16.34
CA PHE A 411 3.23 -20.16 17.52
C PHE A 411 3.30 -20.95 18.84
N VAL A 412 2.67 -22.12 18.89
CA VAL A 412 2.75 -23.07 20.01
C VAL A 412 4.18 -23.62 20.14
N LEU A 413 4.91 -23.82 19.04
CA LEU A 413 6.33 -24.17 19.10
C LEU A 413 7.17 -23.05 19.76
N SER A 414 6.95 -21.78 19.36
CA SER A 414 7.62 -20.62 19.99
C SER A 414 7.23 -20.42 21.46
N CYS A 415 5.96 -20.62 21.83
CA CYS A 415 5.50 -20.58 23.22
C CYS A 415 5.99 -21.77 24.06
N ARG A 416 6.16 -22.96 23.47
CA ARG A 416 6.75 -24.15 24.12
C ARG A 416 8.26 -23.98 24.35
N LEU A 417 8.97 -23.35 23.40
CA LEU A 417 10.39 -23.00 23.56
C LEU A 417 10.59 -21.94 24.67
N LEU A 418 9.69 -20.97 24.79
CA LEU A 418 9.66 -20.01 25.91
C LEU A 418 9.45 -20.70 27.26
N TRP A 419 8.50 -21.63 27.36
CA TRP A 419 8.28 -22.37 28.60
C TRP A 419 9.49 -23.22 28.96
N LEU A 420 10.17 -23.84 27.98
CA LEU A 420 11.41 -24.57 28.20
C LEU A 420 12.59 -23.68 28.63
N LEU A 421 12.72 -22.46 28.10
CA LEU A 421 13.79 -21.52 28.46
C LEU A 421 13.54 -20.83 29.81
N SER A 422 12.32 -20.40 30.11
CA SER A 422 11.95 -19.89 31.44
C SER A 422 12.06 -20.99 32.50
N PHE A 423 11.68 -22.23 32.17
CA PHE A 423 11.87 -23.38 33.06
C PHE A 423 13.35 -23.75 33.19
N GLN A 424 14.17 -23.68 32.12
CA GLN A 424 15.62 -23.90 32.20
C GLN A 424 16.33 -22.82 33.02
N ASN A 425 15.92 -21.56 32.95
CA ASN A 425 16.53 -20.48 33.74
C ASN A 425 16.11 -20.57 35.22
N GLN A 426 14.86 -20.94 35.51
CA GLN A 426 14.43 -21.23 36.89
C GLN A 426 15.07 -22.51 37.46
N VAL A 427 15.25 -23.56 36.63
CA VAL A 427 15.88 -24.82 37.02
C VAL A 427 17.40 -24.69 37.13
N SER A 428 18.07 -23.91 36.28
CA SER A 428 19.52 -23.68 36.37
C SER A 428 19.90 -22.79 37.56
N MET A 429 19.00 -21.92 38.01
CA MET A 429 19.18 -21.16 39.25
C MET A 429 18.87 -21.96 40.51
N THR A 430 18.10 -23.06 40.42
CA THR A 430 17.73 -23.90 41.59
C THR A 430 18.53 -25.21 41.68
N LEU A 431 19.04 -25.73 40.58
CA LEU A 431 19.85 -26.94 40.51
C LEU A 431 21.20 -26.58 39.87
N GLY A 432 22.17 -26.32 40.74
CA GLY A 432 23.53 -25.96 40.36
C GLY A 432 24.10 -26.87 39.27
N ALA A 433 24.81 -26.24 38.34
CA ALA A 433 25.48 -26.81 37.17
C ALA A 433 25.99 -28.24 37.39
N LYS A 434 25.26 -29.25 36.88
CA LYS A 434 25.75 -30.59 36.48
C LYS A 434 24.58 -31.45 36.00
N GLN A 435 24.21 -31.30 34.72
CA GLN A 435 23.73 -32.37 33.80
C GLN A 435 23.00 -31.74 32.59
N HIS A 436 23.74 -31.05 31.73
CA HIS A 436 23.24 -30.61 30.43
C HIS A 436 23.68 -31.62 29.35
N LYS A 437 22.83 -32.60 29.02
CA LYS A 437 22.88 -33.30 27.72
C LYS A 437 21.63 -34.11 27.30
N PRO A 438 20.71 -34.60 28.16
CA PRO A 438 19.65 -35.51 27.65
C PRO A 438 18.32 -34.84 27.27
N ILE A 439 18.16 -33.52 27.46
CA ILE A 439 16.85 -32.84 27.24
C ILE A 439 16.67 -32.35 25.80
N TRP A 440 17.77 -31.93 25.14
CA TRP A 440 17.74 -31.49 23.74
C TRP A 440 17.39 -32.63 22.76
N ASP A 441 17.86 -33.86 23.04
CA ASP A 441 17.59 -35.04 22.20
C ASP A 441 16.13 -35.52 22.27
N TRP A 442 15.39 -35.16 23.32
CA TRP A 442 13.98 -35.52 23.48
C TRP A 442 13.05 -34.56 22.73
N ALA A 443 13.39 -33.27 22.70
CA ALA A 443 12.64 -32.25 21.95
C ALA A 443 12.79 -32.40 20.42
N MET A 444 13.99 -32.75 19.93
CA MET A 444 14.24 -33.02 18.51
C MET A 444 13.52 -34.28 17.99
N LYS A 445 13.23 -35.27 18.85
CA LYS A 445 12.53 -36.50 18.47
C LYS A 445 11.03 -36.34 18.26
N TRP A 446 10.45 -35.21 18.68
CA TRP A 446 9.03 -34.89 18.46
C TRP A 446 8.77 -34.10 17.18
N ASP A 447 9.81 -33.61 16.49
CA ASP A 447 9.72 -32.79 15.27
C ASP A 447 9.68 -33.61 13.96
N LEU A 448 9.51 -34.94 14.05
CA LEU A 448 9.54 -35.87 12.91
C LEU A 448 8.30 -36.77 12.75
N ASN A 449 7.17 -36.45 13.38
CA ASN A 449 5.89 -37.13 13.11
C ASN A 449 4.73 -36.17 12.89
#